data_AF-A0A1V9FH09-F1
#
_entry.id   AF-A0A1V9FH09-F1
#
_cell.length_a   1.000
_cell.length_b   1.000
_cell.length_c   1.000
_cell.angle_alpha   90.00
_cell.angle_beta   90.00
_cell.angle_gamma   90.00
#
_symmetry.space_group_name_H-M   'P 1'
#
loop_
_entity.id
_entity.type
_entity.pdbx_description
1 polymer ?
#
loop_
_entity_poly.entity_id
_entity_poly.type
_entity_poly.pdbx_seq_one_letter_code
_entity_poly.pdbx_strand_id
1 'polypeptide(L)'
;MTETKSVKGVVHSSSSGGPLEGAIVVITGGSYEHPDIASQSDEHGVFYLPEIKIPGTYNLLIRHGDQSKTIEVHLNRESVISIIF
;
A
#
# COMPACT_ATOMS: atom_id res chain seq x y z
N MET A 1 -13.36 -7.39 -16.75
CA MET A 1 -12.15 -8.20 -16.97
C MET A 1 -11.17 -7.86 -15.87
N THR A 2 -10.52 -8.86 -15.29
CA THR A 2 -9.47 -8.68 -14.30
C THR A 2 -8.10 -8.59 -14.97
N GLU A 3 -7.17 -7.87 -14.35
CA GLU A 3 -5.81 -7.65 -14.83
C GLU A 3 -4.86 -7.68 -13.63
N THR A 4 -3.61 -8.10 -13.83
CA THR A 4 -2.56 -8.04 -12.80
C THR A 4 -1.59 -6.91 -13.13
N LYS A 5 -1.35 -6.00 -12.19
CA LYS A 5 -0.43 -4.86 -12.37
C LYS A 5 0.38 -4.55 -11.11
N SER A 6 1.42 -3.74 -11.28
CA SER A 6 2.05 -3.03 -10.15
C SER A 6 1.22 -1.81 -9.77
N VAL A 7 0.96 -1.64 -8.48
CA VAL A 7 0.22 -0.50 -7.92
C VAL A 7 1.19 0.40 -7.16
N LYS A 8 1.18 1.70 -7.48
CA LYS A 8 1.95 2.72 -6.79
C LYS A 8 1.13 3.30 -5.63
N GLY A 9 1.80 3.58 -4.52
CA GLY A 9 1.23 4.35 -3.42
C GLY A 9 2.21 5.35 -2.82
N VAL A 10 1.68 6.23 -1.96
CA VAL A 10 2.46 7.20 -1.19
C VAL A 10 1.97 7.20 0.26
N VAL A 11 2.91 7.13 1.21
CA VAL A 11 2.65 7.27 2.66
C VAL A 11 3.08 8.66 3.11
N HIS A 12 2.19 9.34 3.83
CA HIS A 12 2.45 10.64 4.43
C HIS A 12 2.39 10.53 5.95
N SER A 13 3.29 11.22 6.63
CA SER A 13 3.26 11.37 8.09
C SER A 13 2.09 12.27 8.49
N SER A 14 1.24 11.77 9.38
CA SER A 14 0.14 12.53 9.99
C SER A 14 0.64 13.70 10.85
N SER A 15 1.86 13.62 11.39
CA SER A 15 2.44 14.63 12.26
C SER A 15 3.09 15.79 11.50
N SER A 16 3.78 15.51 10.40
CA SER A 16 4.48 16.54 9.61
C SER A 16 3.75 16.93 8.32
N GLY A 17 2.81 16.10 7.85
CA GLY A 17 2.13 16.26 6.56
C GLY A 17 3.01 15.92 5.34
N GLY A 18 4.29 15.61 5.55
CA GLY A 18 5.26 15.28 4.50
C GLY A 18 5.30 13.79 4.17
N PRO A 19 6.08 13.39 3.14
CA PRO A 19 6.31 11.99 2.82
C PRO A 19 6.94 11.26 4.00
N LEU A 20 6.54 10.00 4.21
CA LEU A 20 7.07 9.14 5.24
C LEU A 20 8.00 8.08 4.62
N GLU A 21 9.30 8.29 4.75
CA GLU A 21 10.33 7.31 4.37
C GLU A 21 10.35 6.11 5.31
N GLY A 22 10.69 4.93 4.78
CA GLY A 22 10.95 3.74 5.60
C GLY A 22 9.71 3.03 6.12
N ALA A 23 8.50 3.48 5.78
CA ALA A 23 7.25 2.81 6.12
C ALA A 23 7.13 1.49 5.37
N ILE A 24 6.85 0.41 6.09
CA ILE A 24 6.67 -0.93 5.52
C ILE A 24 5.18 -1.16 5.28
N VAL A 25 4.80 -1.41 4.04
CA VAL A 25 3.43 -1.71 3.61
C VAL A 25 3.34 -3.18 3.22
N VAL A 26 2.46 -3.93 3.87
CA VAL A 26 2.25 -5.37 3.68
C VAL A 26 0.80 -5.64 3.30
N ILE A 27 0.57 -6.52 2.32
CA ILE A 27 -0.79 -7.00 2.04
C ILE A 27 -1.09 -8.18 2.96
N THR A 28 -2.10 -8.03 3.82
CA THR A 28 -2.47 -9.06 4.81
C THR A 28 -3.73 -9.83 4.43
N GLY A 29 -4.37 -9.48 3.32
CA GLY A 29 -5.54 -10.17 2.77
C GLY A 29 -6.27 -9.34 1.72
N GLY A 30 -7.32 -9.91 1.12
CA GLY A 30 -8.12 -9.21 0.12
C GLY A 30 -9.06 -10.12 -0.66
N SER A 31 -9.60 -9.60 -1.75
CA SER A 31 -10.55 -10.29 -2.63
C SER A 31 -9.93 -11.44 -3.44
N TYR A 32 -8.62 -11.44 -3.63
CA TYR A 32 -7.90 -12.45 -4.40
C TYR A 32 -6.71 -12.98 -3.62
N GLU A 33 -6.31 -14.21 -3.92
CA GLU A 33 -5.01 -14.72 -3.54
C GLU A 33 -3.91 -13.85 -4.17
N HIS A 34 -2.87 -13.60 -3.38
CA HIS A 34 -1.71 -12.80 -3.74
C HIS A 34 -0.47 -13.46 -3.11
N PRO A 35 0.73 -13.27 -3.69
CA PRO A 35 1.95 -13.67 -3.01
C PRO A 35 2.15 -12.85 -1.72
N ASP A 36 3.09 -13.26 -0.88
CA ASP A 36 3.54 -12.46 0.24
C ASP A 36 4.21 -11.19 -0.28
N ILE A 37 3.49 -10.06 -0.17
CA ILE A 37 3.94 -8.76 -0.68
C ILE A 37 4.19 -7.82 0.49
N ALA A 38 5.44 -7.35 0.56
CA ALA A 38 5.86 -6.27 1.43
C ALA A 38 6.71 -5.27 0.63
N SER A 39 6.52 -3.98 0.89
CA SER A 39 7.24 -2.90 0.21
C SER A 39 7.60 -1.82 1.22
N GLN A 40 8.80 -1.25 1.11
CA GLN A 40 9.24 -0.13 1.94
C GLN A 40 9.14 1.17 1.14
N SER A 41 8.65 2.24 1.77
CA SER A 41 8.61 3.56 1.14
C SER A 41 10.00 4.20 1.05
N ASP A 42 10.26 4.88 -0.06
CA ASP A 42 11.48 5.66 -0.30
C ASP A 42 11.45 7.05 0.38
N GLU A 43 12.48 7.88 0.15
CA GLU A 43 12.60 9.25 0.68
C GLU A 43 11.42 10.18 0.28
N HIS A 44 10.67 9.81 -0.76
CA HIS A 44 9.46 10.51 -1.21
C HIS A 44 8.18 9.86 -0.70
N GLY A 45 8.28 8.89 0.23
CA GLY A 45 7.15 8.15 0.77
C GLY A 45 6.53 7.18 -0.22
N VAL A 46 7.15 6.96 -1.39
CA VAL A 46 6.60 6.17 -2.48
C VAL A 46 6.89 4.69 -2.25
N PHE A 47 5.88 3.84 -2.46
CA PHE A 47 6.04 2.38 -2.47
C PHE A 47 5.33 1.77 -3.68
N TYR A 48 5.71 0.53 -4.00
CA TYR A 48 5.13 -0.24 -5.11
C TYR A 48 4.75 -1.64 -4.64
N LEU A 49 3.50 -2.03 -4.91
CA LEU A 49 2.97 -3.37 -4.67
C LEU A 49 2.86 -4.11 -6.02
N PRO A 50 3.70 -5.11 -6.30
CA PRO A 50 3.66 -5.86 -7.55
C PRO A 50 2.51 -6.87 -7.55
N GLU A 51 2.19 -7.40 -8.74
CA GLU A 51 1.31 -8.57 -8.93
C GLU A 51 -0.11 -8.46 -8.34
N ILE A 52 -0.68 -7.25 -8.36
CA ILE A 52 -2.01 -6.99 -7.81
C ILE A 52 -3.08 -7.22 -8.87
N LYS A 53 -3.99 -8.16 -8.61
CA LYS A 53 -5.18 -8.39 -9.43
C LYS A 53 -6.23 -7.31 -9.17
N ILE A 54 -6.68 -6.66 -10.22
CA ILE A 54 -7.66 -5.57 -10.18
C ILE A 54 -8.84 -5.85 -11.14
N PRO A 55 -10.05 -5.33 -10.86
CA PRO A 55 -10.43 -4.61 -9.65
C PRO A 55 -10.61 -5.56 -8.45
N GLY A 56 -10.27 -5.10 -7.24
CA GLY A 56 -10.37 -5.87 -6.00
C GLY A 56 -10.14 -5.04 -4.74
N THR A 57 -10.57 -5.57 -3.60
CA THR A 57 -10.37 -4.95 -2.27
C THR A 57 -9.22 -5.64 -1.54
N TYR A 58 -8.37 -4.88 -0.87
CA TYR A 58 -7.18 -5.39 -0.16
C TYR A 58 -7.00 -4.74 1.20
N ASN A 59 -6.49 -5.50 2.16
CA ASN A 59 -6.10 -5.03 3.48
C ASN A 59 -4.59 -4.80 3.51
N LEU A 60 -4.19 -3.56 3.80
CA LEU A 60 -2.80 -3.16 3.91
C LEU A 60 -2.47 -2.90 5.37
N LEU A 61 -1.44 -3.58 5.87
CA LEU A 61 -0.81 -3.29 7.14
C LEU A 61 0.40 -2.39 6.89
N ILE A 62 0.38 -1.18 7.46
CA ILE A 62 1.47 -0.22 7.41
C ILE A 62 2.17 -0.24 8.76
N ARG A 63 3.50 -0.26 8.75
CA ARG A 63 4.35 -0.21 9.94
C ARG A 63 5.44 0.83 9.78
N HIS A 64 5.73 1.57 10.85
CA HIS A 64 6.86 2.48 10.90
C HIS A 64 7.31 2.60 12.36
N GLY A 65 8.52 2.13 12.67
CA GLY A 65 8.97 1.92 14.05
C GLY A 65 8.04 0.96 14.79
N ASP A 66 7.61 1.35 16.00
CA ASP A 66 6.70 0.57 16.85
C ASP A 66 5.22 0.78 16.52
N GLN A 67 4.90 1.66 15.57
CA GLN A 67 3.52 1.98 15.19
C GLN A 67 3.06 1.10 14.03
N SER A 68 1.77 0.73 14.04
CA SER A 68 1.16 0.02 12.93
C SER A 68 -0.31 0.41 12.74
N LYS A 69 -0.80 0.28 11.49
CA LYS A 69 -2.17 0.60 11.10
C LYS A 69 -2.60 -0.31 9.95
N THR A 70 -3.80 -0.85 10.05
CA THR A 70 -4.41 -1.60 8.94
C THR A 70 -5.46 -0.73 8.24
N ILE A 71 -5.45 -0.69 6.92
CA ILE A 71 -6.45 -0.02 6.10
C ILE A 71 -6.99 -0.96 5.03
N GLU A 72 -8.26 -0.79 4.67
CA GLU A 72 -8.84 -1.42 3.49
C GLU A 72 -8.75 -0.44 2.31
N VAL A 73 -8.33 -0.94 1.14
CA VAL A 73 -8.26 -0.16 -0.10
C VAL A 73 -8.98 -0.88 -1.23
N HIS A 74 -9.70 -0.12 -2.04
CA HIS A 74 -10.29 -0.62 -3.28
C HIS A 74 -9.43 -0.22 -4.47
N LEU A 75 -8.89 -1.22 -5.17
CA LEU A 75 -7.95 -1.03 -6.27
C LEU A 75 -8.63 -1.33 -7.60
N ASN A 76 -8.47 -0.42 -8.55
CA ASN A 76 -8.92 -0.50 -9.93
C ASN A 76 -7.78 -0.06 -10.88
N ARG A 77 -8.09 0.10 -12.18
CA ARG A 77 -7.07 0.44 -13.20
C ARG A 77 -6.37 1.77 -12.96
N GLU A 78 -7.07 2.75 -12.40
CA GLU A 78 -6.59 4.11 -12.18
C GLU A 78 -6.16 4.38 -10.73
N SER A 79 -6.30 3.38 -9.84
CA SER A 79 -5.98 3.56 -8.43
C SER A 79 -4.51 3.90 -8.19
N VAL A 80 -4.31 4.99 -7.45
CA VAL A 80 -3.08 5.33 -6.73
C VAL A 80 -3.42 5.37 -5.25
N ILE A 81 -2.61 4.70 -4.43
CA ILE A 81 -2.87 4.62 -2.98
C ILE A 81 -2.28 5.85 -2.30
N SER A 82 -3.04 6.53 -1.46
CA SER A 82 -2.54 7.61 -0.60
C SER A 82 -2.90 7.31 0.84
N ILE A 83 -1.88 7.23 1.70
CA ILE A 83 -2.01 6.82 3.10
C ILE A 83 -1.56 7.98 3.99
N ILE A 84 -2.36 8.29 5.00
CA ILE A 84 -1.97 9.14 6.12
C ILE A 84 -1.72 8.21 7.32
N PHE A 85 -0.47 8.17 7.77
CA PHE A 85 0.03 7.31 8.83
C PHE A 85 0.47 8.16 10.02
#